data_AF-A0A6V7V1J9-F1
#
_entry.id   AF-A0A6V7V1J9-F1
#
_cell.length_a   1.000
_cell.length_b   1.000
_cell.length_c   1.000
_cell.angle_alpha   90.00
_cell.angle_beta   90.00
_cell.angle_gamma   90.00
#
_symmetry.space_group_name_H-M   'P 1'
#
loop_
_entity.id
_entity.type
_entity.pdbx_description
1 polymer ?
#
loop_
_entity_poly.entity_id
_entity_poly.type
_entity_poly.pdbx_seq_one_letter_code
_entity_poly.pdbx_strand_id
1 'polypeptide(L)'
;MVFFSLRPITLIDDLILIIDIAKTMPFFYKLELNDIIYQITNISMPLVVLANVWYSCNRKSKTIISPDGVPVVVAFSGEYYKRDLTLNKLLQKIFVTFMEPYIRVQMDEEEYVLIRSIIFSHFVTNGVSKEGQKFLLSESEKYCGILMRINVMVN
;
A
#
# COMPACT_ATOMS: atom_id res chain seq x y z
N MET A 1 19.31 6.12 -21.88
CA MET A 1 19.06 7.29 -21.00
C MET A 1 17.58 7.30 -20.59
N VAL A 2 17.17 6.39 -19.69
CA VAL A 2 15.76 6.24 -19.21
C VAL A 2 15.72 5.99 -17.68
N PHE A 3 16.87 6.05 -16.99
CA PHE A 3 16.96 5.67 -15.59
C PHE A 3 16.48 6.74 -14.59
N PHE A 4 16.36 8.00 -15.00
CA PHE A 4 15.95 9.09 -14.12
C PHE A 4 14.47 9.51 -14.24
N SER A 5 13.71 8.97 -15.21
CA SER A 5 12.33 9.39 -15.47
C SER A 5 11.26 8.57 -14.75
N LEU A 6 11.60 7.43 -14.13
CA LEU A 6 10.59 6.41 -13.76
C LEU A 6 10.18 6.36 -12.29
N ARG A 7 10.78 7.14 -11.38
CA ARG A 7 10.43 7.07 -9.95
C ARG A 7 10.14 8.37 -9.21
N PRO A 8 10.80 9.52 -9.47
CA PRO A 8 10.52 10.71 -8.66
C PRO A 8 9.10 11.23 -8.87
N ILE A 9 8.62 11.25 -10.12
CA ILE A 9 7.31 11.82 -10.46
C ILE A 9 6.18 10.88 -10.02
N THR A 10 6.27 9.58 -10.35
CA THR A 10 5.24 8.59 -10.03
C THR A 10 5.02 8.43 -8.52
N LEU A 11 6.10 8.43 -7.73
CA LEU A 11 5.97 8.38 -6.26
C LEU A 11 5.33 9.65 -5.70
N ILE A 12 5.69 10.83 -6.23
CA ILE A 12 5.07 12.09 -5.78
C ILE A 12 3.58 12.09 -6.12
N ASP A 13 3.20 11.66 -7.31
CA ASP A 13 1.81 11.55 -7.73
C ASP A 13 1.03 10.59 -6.82
N ASP A 14 1.61 9.43 -6.51
CA ASP A 14 1.01 8.46 -5.59
C ASP A 14 0.80 9.05 -4.18
N LEU A 15 1.78 9.81 -3.67
CA LEU A 15 1.69 10.44 -2.35
C LEU A 15 0.64 11.55 -2.31
N ILE A 16 0.53 12.37 -3.36
CA ILE A 16 -0.52 13.38 -3.49
C ILE A 16 -1.89 12.70 -3.53
N LEU A 17 -2.04 11.65 -4.34
CA LEU A 17 -3.28 10.90 -4.45
C LEU A 17 -3.69 10.25 -3.12
N ILE A 18 -2.72 9.75 -2.34
CA ILE A 18 -2.98 9.24 -0.99
C ILE A 18 -3.57 10.32 -0.09
N ILE A 19 -3.03 11.54 -0.12
CA ILE A 19 -3.56 12.66 0.68
C ILE A 19 -4.97 13.04 0.23
N ASP A 20 -5.22 13.09 -1.07
CA ASP A 20 -6.55 13.44 -1.59
C ASP A 20 -7.59 12.38 -1.26
N ILE A 21 -7.21 11.10 -1.33
CA ILE A 21 -8.10 10.01 -0.91
C ILE A 21 -8.31 10.03 0.61
N ALA A 22 -7.28 10.34 1.40
CA ALA A 22 -7.44 10.50 2.84
C ALA A 22 -8.53 11.52 3.19
N LYS A 23 -8.56 12.68 2.50
CA LYS A 23 -9.59 13.71 2.69
C LYS A 23 -11.01 13.23 2.39
N THR A 24 -11.17 12.21 1.55
CA THR A 24 -12.49 11.61 1.27
C THR A 24 -12.96 10.65 2.36
N MET A 25 -12.10 10.26 3.30
CA MET A 25 -12.47 9.32 4.36
C MET A 25 -13.42 9.98 5.38
N PRO A 26 -14.52 9.32 5.78
CA PRO A 26 -15.52 9.89 6.70
C PRO A 26 -15.00 10.29 8.08
N PHE A 27 -13.83 9.79 8.46
CA PHE A 27 -13.19 10.04 9.74
C PHE A 27 -12.06 11.07 9.69
N PHE A 28 -11.61 11.49 8.50
CA PHE A 28 -10.41 12.31 8.32
C PHE A 28 -10.50 13.64 9.09
N TYR A 29 -11.56 14.40 8.87
CA TYR A 29 -11.77 15.71 9.51
C TYR A 29 -12.20 15.62 10.99
N LYS A 30 -12.32 14.40 11.54
CA LYS A 30 -12.62 14.18 12.97
C LYS A 30 -11.36 14.02 13.81
N LEU A 31 -10.20 13.88 13.17
CA LEU A 31 -8.90 13.82 13.82
C LEU A 31 -8.29 15.21 13.98
N GLU A 32 -7.44 15.37 14.99
CA GLU A 32 -6.62 16.57 15.09
C GLU A 32 -5.59 16.62 13.96
N LEU A 33 -5.24 17.82 13.51
CA LEU A 33 -4.30 18.01 12.41
C LEU A 33 -2.95 17.32 12.65
N ASN A 34 -2.43 17.37 13.89
CA ASN A 34 -1.17 16.71 14.25
C ASN A 34 -1.28 15.19 14.11
N ASP A 35 -2.40 14.61 14.54
CA ASP A 35 -2.67 13.18 14.41
C ASP A 35 -2.78 12.76 12.94
N ILE A 36 -3.44 13.57 12.11
CA ILE A 36 -3.53 13.36 10.66
C ILE A 36 -2.14 13.36 10.02
N ILE A 37 -1.33 14.38 10.30
CA ILE A 37 0.03 14.50 9.73
C ILE A 37 0.86 13.28 10.13
N TYR A 38 0.83 12.92 11.41
CA TYR A 38 1.59 11.78 11.92
C TYR A 38 1.11 10.47 11.29
N GLN A 39 -0.21 10.26 11.24
CA GLN A 39 -0.79 9.07 10.65
C GLN A 39 -0.39 8.93 9.18
N ILE A 40 -0.70 9.92 8.35
CA ILE A 40 -0.46 9.89 6.90
C ILE A 40 1.03 9.65 6.60
N THR A 41 1.93 10.29 7.35
CA THR A 41 3.38 10.08 7.20
C THR A 41 3.78 8.60 7.39
N ASN A 42 3.17 7.90 8.34
CA ASN A 42 3.51 6.50 8.64
C ASN A 42 2.84 5.50 7.67
N ILE A 43 1.63 5.80 7.17
CA ILE A 43 0.87 4.84 6.36
C ILE A 43 1.04 5.03 4.84
N SER A 44 1.65 6.13 4.40
CA SER A 44 1.77 6.44 2.97
C SER A 44 2.49 5.35 2.17
N MET A 45 3.64 4.86 2.65
CA MET A 45 4.38 3.81 1.95
C MET A 45 3.62 2.47 1.88
N PRO A 46 2.99 1.98 2.97
CA PRO A 46 2.05 0.86 2.89
C PRO A 46 0.96 1.03 1.83
N LEU A 47 0.39 2.22 1.70
CA LEU A 47 -0.63 2.51 0.68
C LEU A 47 -0.07 2.48 -0.75
N VAL A 48 1.14 3.00 -0.97
CA VAL A 48 1.86 2.89 -2.27
C VAL A 48 2.10 1.42 -2.62
N VAL A 49 2.54 0.62 -1.65
CA VAL A 49 2.76 -0.83 -1.88
C VAL A 49 1.46 -1.53 -2.22
N LEU A 50 0.37 -1.26 -1.49
CA LEU A 50 -0.95 -1.84 -1.75
C LEU A 50 -1.44 -1.47 -3.17
N ALA A 51 -1.26 -0.22 -3.60
CA ALA A 51 -1.62 0.20 -4.95
C ALA A 51 -0.85 -0.60 -6.01
N ASN A 52 0.46 -0.74 -5.86
CA ASN A 52 1.27 -1.54 -6.79
C ASN A 52 0.85 -3.02 -6.81
N VAL A 53 0.53 -3.60 -5.64
CA VAL A 53 0.02 -4.98 -5.54
C VAL A 53 -1.29 -5.14 -6.31
N TRP A 54 -2.25 -4.24 -6.07
CA TRP A 54 -3.54 -4.23 -6.76
C TRP A 54 -3.39 -4.15 -8.28
N TYR A 55 -2.59 -3.19 -8.77
CA TYR A 55 -2.30 -3.07 -10.20
C TYR A 55 -1.64 -4.32 -10.78
N SER A 56 -0.73 -4.93 -10.03
CA SER A 56 -0.05 -6.16 -10.43
C SER A 56 -1.02 -7.33 -10.56
N CYS A 57 -1.91 -7.51 -9.57
CA CYS A 57 -2.95 -8.55 -9.60
C CYS A 57 -3.92 -8.35 -10.78
N ASN A 58 -4.40 -7.11 -10.99
CA ASN A 58 -5.31 -6.79 -12.10
C ASN A 58 -4.69 -7.06 -13.47
N ARG A 59 -3.37 -6.86 -13.62
CA ARG A 59 -2.64 -7.19 -14.84
C ARG A 59 -2.13 -8.64 -14.90
N LYS A 60 -2.49 -9.49 -13.93
CA LYS A 60 -2.05 -10.88 -13.82
C LYS A 60 -0.51 -11.01 -13.81
N SER A 61 0.18 -10.02 -13.28
CA SER A 61 1.63 -10.02 -13.13
C SER A 61 2.05 -10.89 -11.94
N LYS A 62 3.11 -11.68 -12.13
CA LYS A 62 3.74 -12.47 -11.05
C LYS A 62 4.70 -11.66 -10.19
N THR A 63 5.01 -10.43 -10.60
CA THR A 63 5.91 -9.51 -9.89
C THR A 63 5.22 -8.17 -9.65
N ILE A 64 5.72 -7.41 -8.67
CA ILE A 64 5.29 -6.03 -8.49
C ILE A 64 5.64 -5.22 -9.75
N ILE A 65 4.63 -4.61 -10.35
CA ILE A 65 4.74 -3.62 -11.41
C ILE A 65 4.23 -2.27 -10.91
N SER A 66 4.80 -1.20 -11.43
CA SER A 66 4.23 0.15 -11.25
C SER A 66 2.98 0.34 -12.12
N PRO A 67 2.18 1.40 -11.88
CA PRO A 67 0.95 1.66 -12.65
C PRO A 67 1.18 1.81 -14.17
N ASP A 68 2.37 2.24 -14.58
CA ASP A 68 2.82 2.32 -15.98
C ASP A 68 3.12 0.94 -16.61
N GLY A 69 3.13 -0.13 -15.81
CA GLY A 69 3.37 -1.50 -16.24
C GLY A 69 4.84 -1.94 -16.18
N VAL A 70 5.75 -1.11 -15.67
CA VAL A 70 7.17 -1.47 -15.57
C VAL A 70 7.41 -2.33 -14.32
N PRO A 71 8.10 -3.49 -14.43
CA PRO A 71 8.47 -4.26 -13.26
C PRO A 71 9.44 -3.50 -12.37
N VAL A 72 9.11 -3.37 -11.08
CA VAL A 72 9.90 -2.56 -10.12
C VAL A 72 11.32 -3.10 -9.94
N VAL A 73 11.50 -4.41 -10.16
CA VAL A 73 12.81 -5.10 -10.12
C VAL A 73 13.80 -4.60 -11.19
N VAL A 74 13.32 -4.01 -12.30
CA VAL A 74 14.18 -3.46 -13.37
C VAL A 74 15.05 -2.32 -12.85
N ALA A 75 14.61 -1.60 -11.81
CA ALA A 75 15.43 -0.56 -11.17
C ALA A 75 16.75 -1.12 -10.59
N PHE A 76 16.84 -2.44 -10.38
CA PHE A 76 17.99 -3.12 -9.80
C PHE A 76 18.66 -4.09 -10.79
N SER A 77 18.32 -4.05 -12.08
CA SER A 77 18.88 -4.99 -13.08
C SER A 77 20.17 -4.50 -13.75
N GLY A 78 20.77 -3.41 -13.28
CA GLY A 78 22.02 -2.86 -13.81
C GLY A 78 23.26 -3.72 -13.48
N GLU A 79 24.34 -3.55 -14.26
CA GLU A 79 25.58 -4.32 -14.08
C GLU A 79 26.17 -4.22 -12.66
N TYR A 80 25.99 -3.07 -12.01
CA TYR A 80 26.42 -2.81 -10.64
C TYR A 80 25.85 -3.83 -9.63
N TYR A 81 24.61 -4.28 -9.82
CA TYR A 81 23.91 -5.17 -8.89
C TYR A 81 24.00 -6.65 -9.29
N LYS A 82 24.45 -6.95 -10.51
CA LYS A 82 24.40 -8.30 -11.11
C LYS A 82 25.14 -9.37 -10.31
N ARG A 83 26.18 -9.00 -9.55
CA ARG A 83 26.99 -9.94 -8.76
C ARG A 83 26.65 -9.97 -7.28
N ASP A 84 25.73 -9.14 -6.81
CA ASP A 84 25.32 -9.13 -5.41
C ASP A 84 24.23 -10.20 -5.17
N LEU A 85 24.66 -11.38 -4.75
CA LEU A 85 23.78 -12.51 -4.46
C LEU A 85 22.80 -12.22 -3.30
N THR A 86 23.21 -11.41 -2.33
CA THR A 86 22.38 -11.07 -1.18
C THR A 86 21.26 -10.14 -1.61
N LEU A 87 21.59 -9.10 -2.37
CA LEU A 87 20.61 -8.19 -2.94
C LEU A 87 19.67 -8.94 -3.87
N ASN A 88 20.16 -9.78 -4.78
CA ASN A 88 19.32 -10.54 -5.71
C ASN A 88 18.30 -11.44 -4.98
N LYS A 89 18.72 -12.14 -3.92
CA LYS A 89 17.79 -12.92 -3.07
C LYS A 89 16.75 -12.04 -2.39
N LEU A 90 17.15 -10.89 -1.89
CA LEU A 90 16.24 -9.93 -1.26
C LEU A 90 15.22 -9.38 -2.26
N LEU A 91 15.66 -9.01 -3.46
CA LEU A 91 14.81 -8.53 -4.55
C LEU A 91 13.80 -9.59 -4.98
N GLN A 92 14.23 -10.84 -5.13
CA GLN A 92 13.32 -11.96 -5.43
C GLN A 92 12.26 -12.11 -4.34
N LYS A 93 12.67 -12.07 -3.06
CA LYS A 93 11.74 -12.17 -1.93
C LYS A 93 10.72 -11.03 -1.91
N ILE A 94 11.18 -9.79 -2.10
CA ILE A 94 10.34 -8.58 -2.01
C ILE A 94 9.43 -8.42 -3.24
N PHE A 95 9.91 -8.72 -4.44
CA PHE A 95 9.19 -8.39 -5.68
C PHE A 95 8.49 -9.58 -6.33
N VAL A 96 8.82 -10.83 -5.96
CA VAL A 96 8.22 -12.05 -6.49
C VAL A 96 7.47 -12.79 -5.37
N THR A 97 8.18 -13.30 -4.36
CA THR A 97 7.57 -14.16 -3.32
C THR A 97 6.50 -13.43 -2.51
N PHE A 98 6.68 -12.14 -2.25
CA PHE A 98 5.68 -11.29 -1.60
C PHE A 98 4.33 -11.25 -2.33
N MET A 99 4.30 -11.44 -3.66
CA MET A 99 3.06 -11.42 -4.44
C MET A 99 2.23 -12.71 -4.32
N GLU A 100 2.84 -13.83 -3.90
CA GLU A 100 2.19 -15.14 -3.88
C GLU A 100 0.87 -15.19 -3.09
N PRO A 101 0.75 -14.57 -1.89
CA PRO A 101 -0.52 -14.53 -1.17
C PRO A 101 -1.60 -13.78 -1.94
N TYR A 102 -1.26 -12.63 -2.54
CA TYR A 102 -2.21 -11.79 -3.26
C TYR A 102 -2.70 -12.42 -4.57
N ILE A 103 -1.82 -13.14 -5.27
CA ILE A 103 -2.19 -13.90 -6.47
C ILE A 103 -3.16 -15.04 -6.11
N ARG A 104 -2.98 -15.65 -4.93
CA ARG A 104 -3.82 -16.76 -4.46
C ARG A 104 -5.20 -16.29 -4.02
N VAL A 105 -5.25 -15.17 -3.27
CA VAL A 105 -6.50 -14.61 -2.75
C VAL A 105 -7.37 -14.03 -3.87
N GLN A 106 -6.77 -13.54 -4.96
CA GLN A 106 -7.48 -12.90 -6.06
C GLN A 106 -8.40 -11.77 -5.58
N MET A 107 -7.79 -10.86 -4.81
CA MET A 107 -8.47 -9.72 -4.23
C MET A 107 -9.33 -8.99 -5.28
N ASP A 108 -10.57 -8.68 -4.95
CA ASP A 108 -11.45 -7.86 -5.77
C ASP A 108 -11.37 -6.36 -5.41
N GLU A 109 -12.16 -5.54 -6.11
CA GLU A 109 -12.14 -4.08 -5.93
C GLU A 109 -12.69 -3.66 -4.57
N GLU A 110 -13.71 -4.36 -4.06
CA GLU A 110 -14.31 -4.07 -2.76
C GLU A 110 -13.32 -4.39 -1.64
N GLU A 111 -12.69 -5.56 -1.70
CA GLU A 111 -11.64 -5.97 -0.77
C GLU A 111 -10.44 -5.02 -0.80
N TYR A 112 -10.02 -4.59 -1.99
CA TYR A 112 -8.95 -3.60 -2.15
C TYR A 112 -9.27 -2.29 -1.44
N VAL A 113 -10.47 -1.73 -1.66
CA VAL A 113 -10.90 -0.48 -1.04
C VAL A 113 -11.02 -0.62 0.48
N LEU A 114 -11.50 -1.78 0.97
CA LEU A 114 -11.59 -2.07 2.40
C LEU A 114 -10.22 -2.20 3.06
N ILE A 115 -9.29 -2.94 2.46
CA ILE A 115 -7.90 -3.04 2.96
C ILE A 115 -7.24 -1.66 2.98
N ARG A 116 -7.47 -0.84 1.95
CA ARG A 116 -6.98 0.53 1.91
C ARG A 116 -7.57 1.36 3.05
N SER A 117 -8.86 1.22 3.31
CA SER A 117 -9.56 1.90 4.41
C SER A 117 -9.02 1.48 5.78
N ILE A 118 -8.77 0.18 5.97
CA ILE A 118 -8.12 -0.38 7.17
C ILE A 118 -6.76 0.29 7.39
N ILE A 119 -5.92 0.36 6.37
CA ILE A 119 -4.61 1.03 6.46
C ILE A 119 -4.77 2.52 6.77
N PHE A 120 -5.73 3.22 6.14
CA PHE A 120 -6.05 4.62 6.44
C PHE A 120 -6.53 4.85 7.86
N SER A 121 -7.12 3.85 8.50
CA SER A 121 -7.58 3.92 9.89
C SER A 121 -6.60 3.29 10.88
N HIS A 122 -5.44 2.80 10.43
CA HIS A 122 -4.47 2.16 11.30
C HIS A 122 -3.54 3.19 11.95
N PHE A 123 -3.04 2.87 13.15
CA PHE A 123 -1.96 3.61 13.81
C PHE A 123 -0.84 2.63 14.12
N VAL A 124 0.37 2.91 13.64
CA VAL A 124 1.52 1.99 13.76
C VAL A 124 2.47 2.42 14.89
N THR A 125 2.39 3.66 15.38
CA THR A 125 3.47 4.27 16.19
C THR A 125 3.01 5.37 17.16
N ASN A 126 3.91 5.79 18.06
CA ASN A 126 3.69 6.63 19.26
C ASN A 126 3.48 8.15 19.02
N GLY A 127 2.99 8.60 17.87
CA GLY A 127 2.81 10.04 17.60
C GLY A 127 1.39 10.50 17.30
N VAL A 128 0.44 9.57 17.26
CA VAL A 128 -0.99 9.91 17.36
C VAL A 128 -1.34 10.04 18.85
N SER A 129 -2.16 11.03 19.21
CA SER A 129 -2.72 11.19 20.56
C SER A 129 -3.44 9.92 21.03
N LYS A 130 -3.64 9.74 22.35
CA LYS A 130 -4.32 8.55 22.87
C LYS A 130 -5.77 8.48 22.39
N GLU A 131 -6.41 9.63 22.32
CA GLU A 131 -7.76 9.83 21.81
C GLU A 131 -7.82 9.47 20.32
N GLY A 132 -6.87 9.98 19.52
CA GLY A 132 -6.73 9.65 18.10
C GLY A 132 -6.47 8.17 17.87
N GLN A 133 -5.61 7.52 18.66
CA GLN A 133 -5.35 6.08 18.56
C GLN A 133 -6.62 5.27 18.83
N LYS A 134 -7.37 5.60 19.88
CA LYS A 134 -8.63 4.93 20.21
C LYS A 134 -9.68 5.13 19.11
N PHE A 135 -9.75 6.34 18.56
CA PHE A 135 -10.66 6.67 17.47
C PHE A 135 -10.31 5.90 16.19
N LEU A 136 -9.04 5.93 15.77
CA LEU A 136 -8.52 5.19 14.62
C LEU A 136 -8.74 3.68 14.76
N LEU A 137 -8.48 3.12 15.94
CA LEU A 137 -8.76 1.71 16.21
C LEU A 137 -10.23 1.36 15.95
N SER A 138 -11.15 2.20 16.44
CA SER A 138 -12.58 1.98 16.24
C SER A 138 -12.98 2.05 14.76
N GLU A 139 -12.37 2.95 13.97
CA GLU A 139 -12.59 3.00 12.53
C GLU A 139 -12.02 1.75 11.83
N SER A 140 -10.81 1.33 12.20
CA SER A 140 -10.17 0.12 11.65
C SER A 140 -10.99 -1.14 11.92
N GLU A 141 -11.53 -1.28 13.13
CA GLU A 141 -12.39 -2.41 13.49
C GLU A 141 -13.68 -2.45 12.66
N LYS A 142 -14.26 -1.29 12.31
CA LYS A 142 -15.44 -1.24 11.42
C LYS A 142 -15.11 -1.78 10.04
N TYR A 143 -14.03 -1.32 9.42
CA TYR A 143 -13.64 -1.77 8.08
C TYR A 143 -13.22 -3.25 8.07
N CYS A 144 -12.47 -3.70 9.08
CA CYS A 144 -12.16 -5.12 9.27
C CYS A 144 -13.43 -5.96 9.39
N GLY A 145 -14.42 -5.51 10.19
CA GLY A 145 -15.69 -6.21 10.35
C GLY A 145 -16.55 -6.25 9.07
N ILE A 146 -16.41 -5.27 8.17
CA ILE A 146 -17.07 -5.30 6.85
C ILE A 146 -16.37 -6.33 5.95
N LEU A 147 -15.04 -6.26 5.84
CA LEU A 147 -14.24 -7.19 5.03
C LEU A 147 -14.50 -8.65 5.42
N MET A 148 -14.47 -8.96 6.72
CA MET A 148 -14.73 -10.31 7.21
C MET A 148 -16.14 -10.81 6.91
N ARG A 149 -17.14 -9.92 6.89
CA ARG A 149 -18.53 -10.32 6.58
C ARG A 149 -18.73 -10.62 5.10
N ILE A 150 -18.11 -9.84 4.22
CA ILE A 150 -18.16 -10.08 2.77
C ILE A 150 -17.50 -11.43 2.46
N ASN A 151 -16.34 -11.72 3.06
CA ASN A 151 -15.60 -12.96 2.80
C ASN A 151 -16.25 -14.23 3.39
N VAL A 152 -17.14 -14.08 4.37
CA VAL A 152 -17.99 -15.17 4.89
C VAL A 152 -19.25 -15.39 4.06
N MET A 153 -19.71 -14.39 3.30
CA MET A 153 -20.88 -14.51 2.42
C MET A 153 -20.54 -15.02 1.01
N VAL A 154 -19.26 -14.99 0.61
CA VAL A 154 -18.77 -15.41 -0.72
C VAL A 154 -18.21 -16.85 -0.72
N ASN A 155 -18.04 -17.48 0.44
CA ASN A 155 -17.66 -18.90 0.59
C ASN A 155 -18.81 -19.74 1.15
#